data_AF-A0A653CVB2-F1
#
_entry.id   AF-A0A653CVB2-F1
#
_cell.length_a   1.000
_cell.length_b   1.000
_cell.length_c   1.000
_cell.angle_alpha   90.00
_cell.angle_beta   90.00
_cell.angle_gamma   90.00
#
_symmetry.space_group_name_H-M   'P 1'
#
loop_
_entity.id
_entity.type
_entity.pdbx_description
1 polymer ?
#
loop_
_entity_poly.entity_id
_entity_poly.type
_entity_poly.pdbx_seq_one_letter_code
_entity_poly.pdbx_strand_id
1 'polypeptide(L)'
;MIARAAQGNCSIFRQEGLLDLEEVIMNYLKYSIDYDNSPSNTKYCVQNMLKELQETPRGKNSIWGYGDYCHKKQLEHMSKGMLGRRDVAPDRLDPQRKRKMTEIDTESVDVAMKCAFIRSNYTDDTELPKTKIIAYCGKNKFHNPKYKIFNEDKLFRAIMILEGKKYSSTYWEKNKKFAEQGAALVACVDLGIIDKEVLLNDGSMLE
;
A
#
# COMPACT_ATOMS: atom_id res chain seq x y z
N MET A 1 -8.94 30.86 21.84
CA MET A 1 -8.39 29.79 20.97
C MET A 1 -9.21 28.52 21.22
N ILE A 2 -9.85 27.98 20.19
CA ILE A 2 -10.65 26.75 20.30
C ILE A 2 -9.85 25.62 19.66
N ALA A 3 -9.47 24.60 20.43
CA ALA A 3 -8.64 23.49 19.95
C ALA A 3 -9.39 22.15 20.01
N ARG A 4 -9.65 21.61 21.21
CA ARG A 4 -10.29 20.29 21.39
C ARG A 4 -11.66 20.18 20.72
N ALA A 5 -12.46 21.24 20.78
CA ALA A 5 -13.79 21.25 20.13
C ALA A 5 -13.65 21.20 18.60
N ALA A 6 -12.72 21.96 18.02
CA ALA A 6 -12.45 21.96 16.59
C ALA A 6 -11.84 20.63 16.09
N GLN A 7 -11.03 19.98 16.91
CA GLN A 7 -10.48 18.64 16.62
C GLN A 7 -11.58 17.58 16.55
N GLY A 8 -12.63 17.70 17.37
CA GLY A 8 -13.77 16.78 17.35
C GLY A 8 -14.72 17.04 16.18
N ASN A 9 -15.02 18.31 15.90
CA ASN A 9 -15.82 18.70 14.75
C ASN A 9 -15.39 20.10 14.27
N CYS A 10 -14.78 20.16 13.08
CA CYS A 10 -14.27 21.40 12.52
C CYS A 10 -15.36 22.40 12.16
N SER A 11 -16.62 21.97 12.05
CA SER A 11 -17.76 22.87 11.78
C SER A 11 -18.13 23.77 12.96
N ILE A 12 -17.46 23.68 14.10
CA ILE A 12 -17.66 24.59 15.25
C ILE A 12 -17.50 26.07 14.90
N PHE A 13 -16.80 26.38 13.81
CA PHE A 13 -16.60 27.75 13.34
C PHE A 13 -17.72 28.25 12.41
N ARG A 14 -18.69 27.41 12.03
CA ARG A 14 -19.81 27.80 11.17
C ARG A 14 -20.83 28.60 11.95
N GLN A 15 -21.34 29.67 11.33
CA GLN A 15 -22.39 30.50 11.92
C GLN A 15 -23.75 29.77 11.93
N GLU A 16 -23.99 28.90 10.95
CA GLU A 16 -25.23 28.14 10.78
C GLU A 16 -25.35 26.94 11.73
N GLY A 17 -24.31 26.68 12.53
CA GLY A 17 -24.25 25.57 13.47
C GLY A 17 -23.41 24.37 13.00
N LEU A 18 -23.40 23.34 13.83
CA LEU A 18 -22.59 22.14 13.62
C LEU A 18 -23.15 21.30 12.45
N LEU A 19 -22.23 20.83 11.60
CA LEU A 19 -22.49 19.79 10.62
C LEU A 19 -22.50 18.42 11.26
N ASP A 20 -23.17 17.50 10.57
CA ASP A 20 -23.05 16.08 10.87
C ASP A 20 -21.59 15.63 10.76
N LEU A 21 -21.19 14.74 11.69
CA LEU A 21 -19.81 14.29 11.80
C LEU A 21 -19.35 13.55 10.53
N GLU A 22 -20.26 12.80 9.90
CA GLU A 22 -20.00 12.06 8.68
C GLU A 22 -19.62 13.00 7.54
N GLU A 23 -20.39 14.08 7.37
CA GLU A 23 -20.14 15.10 6.35
C GLU A 23 -18.80 15.80 6.58
N VAL A 24 -18.46 16.08 7.84
CA VAL A 24 -17.17 16.69 8.23
C VAL A 24 -16.01 15.76 7.89
N ILE A 25 -16.13 14.46 8.19
CA ILE A 25 -15.11 13.45 7.86
C ILE A 25 -14.95 13.31 6.35
N MET A 26 -16.04 13.22 5.59
CA MET A 26 -15.99 13.11 4.13
C MET A 26 -15.28 14.31 3.50
N ASN A 27 -15.64 15.53 3.93
CA ASN A 27 -14.98 16.76 3.45
C ASN A 27 -13.49 16.78 3.85
N TYR A 28 -13.15 16.38 5.07
CA TYR A 28 -11.77 16.30 5.54
C TYR A 28 -10.94 15.29 4.72
N LEU A 29 -11.49 14.12 4.41
CA LEU A 29 -10.85 13.11 3.57
C LEU A 29 -10.62 13.63 2.15
N LYS A 30 -11.61 14.30 1.56
CA LYS A 30 -11.47 14.92 0.23
C LYS A 30 -10.31 15.90 0.19
N TYR A 31 -10.25 16.83 1.14
CA TYR A 31 -9.12 17.78 1.24
C TYR A 31 -7.79 17.08 1.50
N SER A 32 -7.78 16.02 2.32
CA SER A 32 -6.58 15.24 2.57
C SER A 32 -6.03 14.59 1.30
N ILE A 33 -6.91 14.13 0.39
CA ILE A 33 -6.52 13.59 -0.92
C ILE A 33 -6.03 14.70 -1.85
N ASP A 34 -6.76 15.82 -1.91
CA ASP A 34 -6.44 16.95 -2.79
C ASP A 34 -5.06 17.55 -2.52
N TYR A 35 -4.66 17.60 -1.25
CA TYR A 35 -3.40 18.18 -0.79
C TYR A 35 -2.33 17.15 -0.40
N ASP A 36 -2.49 15.88 -0.81
CA ASP A 36 -1.53 14.78 -0.54
C ASP A 36 -1.10 14.70 0.94
N ASN A 37 -2.07 14.85 1.84
CA ASN A 37 -1.82 14.74 3.27
C ASN A 37 -1.43 13.30 3.62
N SER A 38 -0.46 13.16 4.53
CA SER A 38 0.03 11.85 4.95
C SER A 38 -1.12 10.95 5.43
N PRO A 39 -1.27 9.71 4.90
CA PRO A 39 -2.34 8.80 5.32
C PRO A 39 -2.34 8.53 6.83
N SER A 40 -1.17 8.51 7.48
CA SER A 40 -1.06 8.33 8.93
C SER A 40 -1.64 9.52 9.69
N ASN A 41 -1.41 10.75 9.20
CA ASN A 41 -1.95 11.97 9.79
C ASN A 41 -3.47 12.04 9.59
N THR A 42 -3.93 11.84 8.36
CA THR A 42 -5.34 11.79 8.00
C THR A 42 -6.09 10.78 8.87
N LYS A 43 -5.54 9.56 9.01
CA LYS A 43 -6.10 8.50 9.87
C LYS A 43 -6.23 8.96 11.32
N TYR A 44 -5.17 9.52 11.89
CA TYR A 44 -5.18 10.00 13.27
C TYR A 44 -6.25 11.09 13.49
N CYS A 45 -6.37 12.05 12.57
CA CYS A 45 -7.39 13.09 12.66
C CYS A 45 -8.81 12.51 12.60
N VAL A 46 -9.10 11.61 11.66
CA VAL A 46 -10.42 10.97 11.53
C VAL A 46 -10.75 10.11 12.76
N GLN A 47 -9.78 9.35 13.28
CA GLN A 47 -9.98 8.56 14.51
C GLN A 47 -10.32 9.46 15.72
N ASN A 48 -9.68 10.62 15.83
CA ASN A 48 -10.00 11.59 16.89
C ASN A 48 -11.39 12.23 16.73
N MET A 49 -11.86 12.42 15.48
CA MET A 49 -13.23 12.87 15.21
C MET A 49 -14.24 11.80 15.62
N LEU A 50 -13.98 10.53 15.27
CA LEU A 50 -14.88 9.39 15.54
C LEU A 50 -14.97 9.01 17.03
N LYS A 51 -13.87 9.11 17.80
CA LYS A 51 -13.80 8.69 19.21
C LYS A 51 -14.33 7.26 19.42
N GLU A 52 -15.45 7.08 20.10
CA GLU A 52 -16.07 5.77 20.38
C GLU A 52 -16.67 5.11 19.13
N LEU A 53 -16.97 5.89 18.09
CA LEU A 53 -17.55 5.39 16.83
C LEU A 53 -16.55 4.62 15.96
N GLN A 54 -15.27 4.56 16.36
CA GLN A 54 -14.23 3.80 15.65
C GLN A 54 -14.54 2.30 15.54
N GLU A 55 -15.20 1.73 16.55
CA GLU A 55 -15.51 0.29 16.57
C GLU A 55 -16.71 -0.08 15.70
N THR A 56 -17.47 0.91 15.22
CA THR A 56 -18.58 0.66 14.31
C THR A 56 -18.06 0.11 12.97
N PRO A 57 -18.86 -0.69 12.23
CA PRO A 57 -18.49 -1.14 10.89
C PRO A 57 -18.08 0.01 9.98
N ARG A 58 -18.71 1.17 10.18
CA ARG A 58 -18.43 2.39 9.44
C ARG A 58 -17.09 3.04 9.82
N GLY A 59 -16.78 3.10 11.12
CA GLY A 59 -15.49 3.59 11.62
C GLY A 59 -14.30 2.73 11.20
N LYS A 60 -14.54 1.43 10.95
CA LYS A 60 -13.53 0.49 10.42
C LYS A 60 -13.30 0.62 8.91
N ASN A 61 -14.27 1.17 8.18
CA ASN A 61 -14.06 1.48 6.77
C ASN A 61 -13.08 2.66 6.67
N SER A 62 -11.97 2.46 5.95
CA SER A 62 -10.88 3.46 5.89
C SER A 62 -10.98 4.39 4.67
N ILE A 63 -11.80 4.04 3.67
CA ILE A 63 -11.83 4.72 2.38
C ILE A 63 -13.10 5.58 2.21
N TRP A 64 -14.18 5.27 2.95
CA TRP A 64 -15.42 6.09 2.99
C TRP A 64 -15.97 6.44 1.58
N GLY A 65 -15.83 5.52 0.62
CA GLY A 65 -16.30 5.72 -0.76
C GLY A 65 -15.40 6.59 -1.65
N TYR A 66 -14.26 7.10 -1.14
CA TYR A 66 -13.32 7.90 -1.92
C TYR A 66 -12.27 7.09 -2.70
N GLY A 67 -12.46 5.77 -2.88
CA GLY A 67 -11.47 4.90 -3.52
C GLY A 67 -11.11 5.37 -4.93
N ASP A 68 -12.12 5.52 -5.79
CA ASP A 68 -11.96 5.97 -7.18
C ASP A 68 -11.38 7.39 -7.25
N TYR A 69 -11.82 8.27 -6.35
CA TYR A 69 -11.34 9.65 -6.27
C TYR A 69 -9.86 9.69 -5.88
N CYS A 70 -9.46 8.90 -4.89
CA CYS A 70 -8.08 8.76 -4.44
C CYS A 70 -7.20 8.25 -5.57
N HIS A 71 -7.65 7.21 -6.29
CA HIS A 71 -6.92 6.66 -7.44
C HIS A 71 -6.70 7.71 -8.53
N LYS A 72 -7.77 8.42 -8.94
CA LYS A 72 -7.68 9.49 -9.95
C LYS A 72 -6.73 10.61 -9.51
N LYS A 73 -6.83 11.06 -8.26
CA LYS A 73 -5.96 12.11 -7.72
C LYS A 73 -4.51 11.66 -7.59
N GLN A 74 -4.27 10.40 -7.23
CA GLN A 74 -2.93 9.84 -7.17
C GLN A 74 -2.25 9.86 -8.55
N LEU A 75 -2.97 9.51 -9.62
CA LEU A 75 -2.45 9.60 -10.99
C LEU A 75 -2.17 11.05 -11.39
N GLU A 76 -3.05 11.99 -11.04
CA GLU A 76 -2.83 13.43 -11.25
C GLU A 76 -1.57 13.92 -10.54
N HIS A 77 -1.40 13.55 -9.27
CA HIS A 77 -0.25 13.86 -8.45
C HIS A 77 1.05 13.31 -9.03
N MET A 78 1.03 12.06 -9.50
CA MET A 78 2.16 11.44 -10.21
C MET A 78 2.50 12.18 -11.51
N SER A 79 1.49 12.60 -12.29
CA SER A 79 1.70 13.36 -13.53
C SER A 79 2.36 14.72 -13.28
N LYS A 80 2.12 15.31 -12.10
CA LYS A 80 2.76 16.55 -11.64
C LYS A 80 4.13 16.34 -11.00
N GLY A 81 4.62 15.10 -10.97
CA GLY A 81 5.94 14.75 -10.45
C GLY A 81 6.00 14.53 -8.94
N MET A 82 4.85 14.41 -8.25
CA MET A 82 4.86 14.03 -6.84
C MET A 82 5.19 12.55 -6.70
N LEU A 83 6.09 12.24 -5.76
CA LEU A 83 6.62 10.91 -5.54
C LEU A 83 5.76 10.17 -4.52
N GLY A 84 5.24 8.99 -4.91
CA GLY A 84 4.47 8.16 -4.00
C GLY A 84 5.33 7.16 -3.22
N ARG A 85 4.66 6.37 -2.36
CA ARG A 85 5.27 5.21 -1.67
C ARG A 85 5.99 4.26 -2.63
N ARG A 86 5.47 4.13 -3.84
CA ARG A 86 5.94 3.19 -4.87
C ARG A 86 7.18 3.66 -5.62
N ASP A 87 7.50 4.94 -5.50
CA ASP A 87 8.61 5.61 -6.17
C ASP A 87 9.90 5.61 -5.35
N VAL A 88 9.82 5.13 -4.10
CA VAL A 88 10.94 5.05 -3.16
C VAL A 88 11.94 4.01 -3.67
N ALA A 89 13.15 4.46 -3.99
CA ALA A 89 14.27 3.62 -4.39
C ALA A 89 15.57 4.22 -3.83
N PRO A 90 16.61 3.39 -3.55
CA PRO A 90 17.85 3.84 -2.90
C PRO A 90 18.54 5.01 -3.63
N ASP A 91 18.63 4.93 -4.95
CA ASP A 91 19.43 5.86 -5.76
C ASP A 91 18.64 7.04 -6.34
N ARG A 92 17.35 7.21 -6.00
CA ARG A 92 16.51 8.19 -6.71
C ARG A 92 16.73 9.65 -6.28
N LEU A 93 17.21 9.88 -5.05
CA LEU A 93 17.43 11.22 -4.50
C LEU A 93 18.86 11.74 -4.71
N ASP A 94 19.77 10.90 -5.20
CA ASP A 94 21.17 11.26 -5.43
C ASP A 94 21.53 11.05 -6.91
N PRO A 95 21.38 12.09 -7.76
CA PRO A 95 21.69 11.99 -9.18
C PRO A 95 23.20 11.80 -9.48
N GLN A 96 24.08 11.99 -8.49
CA GLN A 96 25.52 11.79 -8.64
C GLN A 96 25.98 10.39 -8.26
N ARG A 97 25.19 9.64 -7.46
CA ARG A 97 25.34 8.19 -7.37
C ARG A 97 24.96 7.60 -8.73
N LYS A 98 25.98 7.27 -9.53
CA LYS A 98 25.82 6.26 -10.58
C LYS A 98 25.10 5.09 -9.92
N ARG A 99 23.92 4.70 -10.43
CA ARG A 99 23.18 3.52 -9.96
C ARG A 99 24.21 2.43 -9.70
N LYS A 100 24.44 2.12 -8.42
CA LYS A 100 25.31 0.98 -8.14
C LYS A 100 24.51 -0.20 -8.69
N MET A 101 25.14 -1.02 -9.53
CA MET A 101 24.52 -2.28 -9.94
C MET A 101 24.17 -3.00 -8.64
N THR A 102 22.88 -3.08 -8.34
CA THR A 102 22.45 -3.70 -7.10
C THR A 102 22.63 -5.20 -7.25
N GLU A 103 22.88 -5.93 -6.16
CA GLU A 103 23.03 -7.39 -6.21
C GLU A 103 21.79 -8.08 -6.83
N ILE A 104 20.64 -7.41 -6.80
CA ILE A 104 19.42 -7.81 -7.50
C ILE A 104 19.56 -7.70 -9.02
N ASP A 105 20.15 -6.62 -9.54
CA ASP A 105 20.25 -6.40 -10.98
C ASP A 105 21.15 -7.45 -11.65
N THR A 106 22.06 -8.07 -10.89
CA THR A 106 22.85 -9.23 -11.31
C THR A 106 22.11 -10.57 -11.25
N GLU A 107 21.00 -10.67 -10.51
CA GLU A 107 20.20 -11.89 -10.48
C GLU A 107 19.16 -11.89 -11.62
N SER A 108 19.16 -12.96 -12.43
CA SER A 108 18.08 -13.19 -13.39
C SER A 108 16.74 -13.37 -12.67
N VAL A 109 15.83 -12.40 -12.81
CA VAL A 109 14.44 -12.49 -12.37
C VAL A 109 13.59 -12.84 -13.59
N ASP A 110 12.86 -13.94 -13.52
CA ASP A 110 12.03 -14.41 -14.65
C ASP A 110 10.75 -13.59 -14.78
N VAL A 111 10.12 -13.26 -13.65
CA VAL A 111 8.87 -12.50 -13.61
C VAL A 111 8.99 -11.34 -12.62
N ALA A 112 8.96 -10.13 -13.16
CA ALA A 112 8.94 -8.89 -12.40
C ALA A 112 7.67 -8.09 -12.70
N MET A 113 6.94 -7.70 -11.65
CA MET A 113 5.73 -6.90 -11.78
C MET A 113 5.72 -5.73 -10.78
N LYS A 114 5.00 -4.66 -11.14
CA LYS A 114 4.79 -3.46 -10.32
C LYS A 114 3.69 -3.69 -9.28
N CYS A 115 3.98 -4.49 -8.27
CA CYS A 115 3.00 -4.90 -7.24
C CYS A 115 3.44 -4.45 -5.85
N ALA A 116 2.63 -3.62 -5.20
CA ALA A 116 2.84 -3.18 -3.83
C ALA A 116 2.00 -4.03 -2.88
N PHE A 117 2.60 -4.51 -1.78
CA PHE A 117 1.84 -5.19 -0.74
C PHE A 117 1.20 -4.16 0.21
N ILE A 118 -0.12 -4.23 0.34
CA ILE A 118 -0.92 -3.35 1.18
C ILE A 118 -1.63 -4.19 2.25
N ARG A 119 -1.13 -4.16 3.49
CA ARG A 119 -1.66 -5.01 4.59
C ARG A 119 -3.12 -4.72 4.94
N SER A 120 -3.63 -3.52 4.68
CA SER A 120 -5.02 -3.16 4.97
C SER A 120 -6.03 -3.90 4.10
N ASN A 121 -5.62 -4.43 2.96
CA ASN A 121 -6.52 -5.12 2.02
C ASN A 121 -6.73 -6.59 2.40
N TYR A 122 -5.97 -7.10 3.37
CA TYR A 122 -6.06 -8.47 3.84
C TYR A 122 -6.62 -8.44 5.26
N THR A 123 -7.83 -8.94 5.48
CA THR A 123 -8.42 -9.02 6.83
C THR A 123 -7.78 -10.15 7.62
N ASP A 124 -7.66 -11.32 6.99
CA ASP A 124 -7.17 -12.54 7.63
C ASP A 124 -5.76 -12.91 7.18
N ASP A 125 -4.97 -13.47 8.09
CA ASP A 125 -3.59 -13.91 7.80
C ASP A 125 -3.54 -15.13 6.85
N THR A 126 -4.67 -15.83 6.68
CA THR A 126 -4.86 -16.91 5.70
C THR A 126 -4.87 -16.39 4.27
N GLU A 127 -5.30 -15.14 4.05
CA GLU A 127 -5.38 -14.54 2.72
C GLU A 127 -4.07 -13.93 2.25
N LEU A 128 -3.07 -13.84 3.13
CA LEU A 128 -1.78 -13.28 2.80
C LEU A 128 -1.14 -14.03 1.62
N PRO A 129 -0.51 -13.30 0.67
CA PRO A 129 0.08 -13.90 -0.53
C PRO A 129 1.03 -15.06 -0.23
N LYS A 130 1.89 -14.89 0.78
CA LYS A 130 2.83 -15.94 1.23
C LYS A 130 2.11 -17.20 1.73
N THR A 131 1.00 -17.04 2.45
CA THR A 131 0.18 -18.17 2.93
C THR A 131 -0.50 -18.88 1.76
N LYS A 132 -1.04 -18.12 0.80
CA LYS A 132 -1.64 -18.67 -0.43
C LYS A 132 -0.65 -19.47 -1.27
N ILE A 133 0.58 -18.98 -1.43
CA ILE A 133 1.65 -19.73 -2.13
C ILE A 133 1.98 -21.03 -1.40
N ILE A 134 2.11 -21.00 -0.07
CA ILE A 134 2.39 -22.23 0.71
C ILE A 134 1.26 -23.25 0.53
N ALA A 135 0.00 -22.81 0.59
CA ALA A 135 -1.15 -23.68 0.35
C ALA A 135 -1.16 -24.25 -1.08
N TYR A 136 -0.77 -23.46 -2.08
CA TYR A 136 -0.62 -23.90 -3.46
C TYR A 136 0.49 -24.94 -3.62
N CYS A 137 1.66 -24.73 -3.01
CA CYS A 137 2.76 -25.70 -2.99
C CYS A 137 2.32 -27.03 -2.37
N GLY A 138 1.60 -26.98 -1.24
CA GLY A 138 1.07 -28.17 -0.59
C GLY A 138 0.10 -28.97 -1.47
N LYS A 139 -0.79 -28.30 -2.19
CA LYS A 139 -1.73 -28.94 -3.13
C LYS A 139 -1.03 -29.61 -4.31
N ASN A 140 0.01 -28.98 -4.85
CA ASN A 140 0.73 -29.46 -6.03
C ASN A 140 1.95 -30.32 -5.71
N LYS A 141 2.21 -30.61 -4.43
CA LYS A 141 3.38 -31.37 -3.94
C LYS A 141 4.73 -30.73 -4.34
N PHE A 142 4.76 -29.41 -4.47
CA PHE A 142 5.99 -28.66 -4.75
C PHE A 142 6.79 -28.41 -3.48
N HIS A 143 8.07 -28.10 -3.65
CA HIS A 143 8.89 -27.68 -2.51
C HIS A 143 8.43 -26.31 -2.01
N ASN A 144 8.68 -26.05 -0.72
CA ASN A 144 8.38 -24.75 -0.13
C ASN A 144 9.15 -23.63 -0.85
N PRO A 145 8.53 -22.46 -1.09
CA PRO A 145 9.17 -21.34 -1.76
C PRO A 145 10.37 -20.84 -0.96
N LYS A 146 11.49 -20.57 -1.65
CA LYS A 146 12.69 -19.99 -1.04
C LYS A 146 12.69 -18.48 -1.29
N TYR A 147 13.13 -17.69 -0.31
CA TYR A 147 13.19 -16.24 -0.44
C TYR A 147 14.62 -15.77 -0.28
N LYS A 148 15.11 -15.00 -1.27
CA LYS A 148 16.32 -14.20 -1.18
C LYS A 148 15.94 -12.76 -0.94
N ILE A 149 16.67 -12.08 -0.06
CA ILE A 149 16.32 -10.74 0.40
C ILE A 149 17.55 -9.88 0.27
N PHE A 150 17.35 -8.71 -0.32
CA PHE A 150 18.36 -7.72 -0.56
C PHE A 150 18.00 -6.48 0.25
N ASN A 151 19.00 -5.89 0.86
CA ASN A 151 18.85 -4.70 1.69
C ASN A 151 19.80 -3.64 1.17
N GLU A 152 19.24 -2.46 0.89
CA GLU A 152 20.01 -1.31 0.45
C GLU A 152 19.40 -0.04 1.05
N ASP A 153 20.22 0.79 1.70
CA ASP A 153 19.81 2.05 2.32
C ASP A 153 18.52 1.96 3.19
N LYS A 154 18.39 0.86 3.95
CA LYS A 154 17.24 0.53 4.83
C LYS A 154 15.95 0.18 4.08
N LEU A 155 16.04 -0.03 2.77
CA LEU A 155 14.98 -0.59 1.95
C LEU A 155 15.27 -2.06 1.66
N PHE A 156 14.21 -2.82 1.50
CA PHE A 156 14.25 -4.26 1.28
C PHE A 156 13.53 -4.60 -0.02
N ARG A 157 14.12 -5.52 -0.76
CA ARG A 157 13.49 -6.16 -1.91
C ARG A 157 13.73 -7.67 -1.83
N ALA A 158 12.74 -8.44 -2.23
CA ALA A 158 12.80 -9.89 -2.14
C ALA A 158 12.63 -10.54 -3.50
N ILE A 159 13.28 -11.68 -3.67
CA ILE A 159 13.14 -12.58 -4.81
C ILE A 159 12.64 -13.91 -4.25
N MET A 160 11.46 -14.33 -4.68
CA MET A 160 10.90 -15.64 -4.36
C MET A 160 11.27 -16.63 -5.46
N ILE A 161 11.78 -17.79 -5.06
CA ILE A 161 12.14 -18.89 -5.96
C ILE A 161 11.17 -20.03 -5.72
N LEU A 162 10.46 -20.43 -6.77
CA LEU A 162 9.51 -21.54 -6.75
C LEU A 162 9.76 -22.41 -7.99
N GLU A 163 10.06 -23.70 -7.78
CA GLU A 163 10.35 -24.67 -8.86
C GLU A 163 11.37 -24.16 -9.90
N GLY A 164 12.38 -23.43 -9.43
CA GLY A 164 13.45 -22.86 -10.27
C GLY A 164 13.13 -21.51 -10.91
N LYS A 165 11.86 -21.07 -10.90
CA LYS A 165 11.46 -19.74 -11.38
C LYS A 165 11.62 -18.67 -10.30
N LYS A 166 12.08 -17.48 -10.68
CA LYS A 166 12.31 -16.35 -9.78
C LYS A 166 11.29 -15.22 -10.01
N TYR A 167 10.64 -14.82 -8.93
CA TYR A 167 9.58 -13.82 -8.88
C TYR A 167 10.00 -12.65 -7.99
N SER A 168 9.81 -11.42 -8.44
CA SER A 168 10.11 -10.24 -7.62
C SER A 168 9.20 -9.06 -7.93
N SER A 169 8.82 -8.30 -6.90
CA SER A 169 8.23 -6.98 -7.13
C SER A 169 9.31 -5.99 -7.53
N THR A 170 8.99 -5.03 -8.40
CA THR A 170 9.89 -3.91 -8.75
C THR A 170 10.03 -2.89 -7.63
N TYR A 171 9.14 -2.91 -6.63
CA TYR A 171 9.14 -1.93 -5.56
C TYR A 171 10.07 -2.31 -4.41
N TRP A 172 10.65 -1.28 -3.80
CA TRP A 172 11.42 -1.38 -2.57
C TRP A 172 10.53 -1.08 -1.37
N GLU A 173 10.61 -1.91 -0.34
CA GLU A 173 9.78 -1.80 0.86
C GLU A 173 10.62 -1.45 2.08
N LYS A 174 10.03 -0.73 3.04
CA LYS A 174 10.72 -0.38 4.31
C LYS A 174 10.88 -1.57 5.26
N ASN A 175 10.19 -2.67 5.00
CA ASN A 175 10.15 -3.83 5.89
C ASN A 175 10.39 -5.12 5.12
N LYS A 176 11.31 -5.94 5.64
CA LYS A 176 11.67 -7.26 5.09
C LYS A 176 10.44 -8.15 4.87
N LYS A 177 9.53 -8.22 5.84
CA LYS A 177 8.31 -9.04 5.73
C LYS A 177 7.41 -8.58 4.57
N PHE A 178 7.33 -7.28 4.32
CA PHE A 178 6.49 -6.74 3.24
C PHE A 178 7.13 -6.98 1.87
N ALA A 179 8.46 -6.92 1.78
CA ALA A 179 9.19 -7.30 0.57
C ALA A 179 8.91 -8.78 0.18
N GLU A 180 8.95 -9.70 1.15
CA GLU A 180 8.61 -11.11 0.92
C GLU A 180 7.17 -11.28 0.43
N GLN A 181 6.20 -10.59 1.06
CA GLN A 181 4.80 -10.64 0.64
C GLN A 181 4.61 -10.05 -0.77
N GLY A 182 5.33 -8.99 -1.11
CA GLY A 182 5.33 -8.40 -2.45
C GLY A 182 5.83 -9.38 -3.51
N ALA A 183 6.93 -10.11 -3.25
CA ALA A 183 7.43 -11.14 -4.15
C ALA A 183 6.46 -12.33 -4.30
N ALA A 184 5.85 -12.77 -3.19
CA ALA A 184 4.83 -13.81 -3.21
C ALA A 184 3.58 -13.38 -3.99
N LEU A 185 3.20 -12.10 -3.90
CA LEU A 185 2.07 -11.54 -4.63
C LEU A 185 2.27 -11.62 -6.15
N VAL A 186 3.48 -11.29 -6.64
CA VAL A 186 3.82 -11.42 -8.06
C VAL A 186 3.65 -12.86 -8.55
N ALA A 187 4.06 -13.83 -7.74
CA ALA A 187 3.87 -15.24 -8.08
C ALA A 187 2.41 -15.69 -8.03
N CYS A 188 1.61 -15.18 -7.07
CA CYS A 188 0.17 -15.45 -7.05
C CYS A 188 -0.52 -14.97 -8.34
N VAL A 189 -0.08 -13.85 -8.89
CA VAL A 189 -0.62 -13.30 -10.14
C VAL A 189 -0.19 -14.14 -11.34
N ASP A 190 1.09 -14.51 -11.42
CA ASP A 190 1.60 -15.36 -12.52
C ASP A 190 0.94 -16.75 -12.54
N LEU A 191 0.68 -17.32 -11.36
CA LEU A 191 0.03 -18.62 -11.19
C LEU A 191 -1.50 -18.57 -11.32
N GLY A 192 -2.10 -17.39 -11.51
CA GLY A 192 -3.56 -17.22 -11.62
C GLY A 192 -4.32 -17.49 -10.31
N ILE A 193 -3.64 -17.37 -9.15
CA ILE A 193 -4.27 -17.51 -7.82
C ILE A 193 -5.00 -16.21 -7.45
N ILE A 194 -4.49 -15.07 -7.92
CA ILE A 194 -5.06 -13.75 -7.71
C ILE A 194 -5.16 -13.04 -9.06
N ASP A 195 -6.35 -12.54 -9.37
CA ASP A 195 -6.59 -11.78 -10.59
C ASP A 195 -5.99 -10.38 -10.52
N LYS A 196 -5.46 -9.92 -11.66
CA LYS A 196 -4.89 -8.57 -11.79
C LYS A 196 -5.92 -7.48 -11.53
N GLU A 197 -7.18 -7.71 -11.92
CA GLU A 197 -8.28 -6.74 -11.73
C GLU A 197 -8.52 -6.44 -10.25
N VAL A 198 -8.46 -7.47 -9.38
CA VAL A 198 -8.57 -7.29 -7.94
C VAL A 198 -7.45 -6.39 -7.43
N LEU A 199 -6.22 -6.60 -7.91
CA LEU A 199 -5.06 -5.80 -7.50
C LEU A 199 -5.08 -4.36 -8.03
N LEU A 200 -5.73 -4.12 -9.17
CA LEU A 200 -5.96 -2.77 -9.68
C LEU A 200 -6.98 -2.02 -8.82
N ASN A 201 -8.11 -2.66 -8.51
CA ASN A 201 -9.16 -2.09 -7.66
C ASN A 201 -8.67 -1.80 -6.24
N ASP A 202 -7.86 -2.70 -5.70
CA ASP A 202 -7.27 -2.59 -4.37
C ASP A 202 -6.11 -1.59 -4.29
N GLY A 203 -5.70 -1.01 -5.43
CA GLY A 203 -4.56 -0.12 -5.51
C GLY A 203 -3.25 -0.81 -5.12
N SER A 204 -3.12 -2.12 -5.33
CA SER A 204 -1.86 -2.87 -5.20
C SER A 204 -1.04 -2.83 -6.49
N MET A 205 -1.71 -2.69 -7.64
CA MET A 205 -1.11 -2.37 -8.94
C MET A 205 -1.58 -0.98 -9.41
N LEU A 206 -0.86 -0.39 -10.35
CA LEU A 206 -1.27 0.78 -11.13
C LEU A 206 -0.82 0.50 -12.57
N GLU A 207 -1.73 0.61 -13.53
CA GLU A 207 -1.44 0.58 -14.96
C GLU A 207 -1.55 1.99 -15.55
#